data_AF-A0A5A7ZVF6-F1
#
_entry.id   AF-A0A5A7ZVF6-F1
#
_cell.length_a   1.000
_cell.length_b   1.000
_cell.length_c   1.000
_cell.angle_alpha   90.00
_cell.angle_beta   90.00
_cell.angle_gamma   90.00
#
_symmetry.space_group_name_H-M   'P 1'
#
loop_
_entity.id
_entity.type
_entity.pdbx_description
1 polymer ?
#
loop_
_entity_poly.entity_id
_entity_poly.type
_entity_poly.pdbx_seq_one_letter_code
_entity_poly.pdbx_strand_id
1 'polypeptide(L)'
;MRAHHVNFRYILLEDGKEYFLLDKLPTLWGYFFPYLNWFSNRTIYQLTESQFWEVRMRKKHWLETLVIPMPVFLAVSVWAGRIRTSESLDTYLNSPRFSFTERLIYWFLTFILAVLFANLVHFLSSRSLAKKFNFSLYTKEQGKIKLAKLAPWMKKQFKSVLILNFLIVLFSYLILNWGTIIFLIFHGLMLLISLLLAGDLSYSENCQYIIERKEEKEWKD
;
A
#
# COMPACT_ATOMS: atom_id res chain seq x y z
N MET A 1 6.65 7.91 -19.62
CA MET A 1 5.73 8.68 -18.75
C MET A 1 6.34 9.08 -17.40
N ARG A 2 6.21 10.35 -16.99
CA ARG A 2 6.49 10.87 -15.63
C ARG A 2 5.30 10.60 -14.71
N ALA A 3 5.55 10.38 -13.42
CA ALA A 3 4.52 10.01 -12.45
C ALA A 3 4.31 11.05 -11.33
N HIS A 4 3.06 11.29 -10.97
CA HIS A 4 2.65 12.26 -9.95
C HIS A 4 1.64 11.65 -8.96
N HIS A 5 1.93 11.72 -7.67
CA HIS A 5 1.13 11.12 -6.62
C HIS A 5 -0.20 11.87 -6.41
N VAL A 6 -1.29 11.12 -6.52
CA VAL A 6 -2.65 11.60 -6.31
C VAL A 6 -3.10 11.30 -4.90
N ASN A 7 -3.12 10.01 -4.53
CA ASN A 7 -3.47 9.49 -3.21
C ASN A 7 -3.01 8.00 -3.09
N PHE A 8 -3.40 7.33 -2.00
CA PHE A 8 -3.05 5.93 -1.73
C PHE A 8 -3.40 4.95 -2.86
N ARG A 9 -4.49 5.21 -3.59
CA ARG A 9 -4.95 4.30 -4.66
C ARG A 9 -4.48 4.75 -6.04
N TYR A 10 -4.35 6.04 -6.31
CA TYR A 10 -4.13 6.53 -7.68
C TYR A 10 -2.81 7.27 -7.86
N ILE A 11 -2.28 7.21 -9.08
CA ILE A 11 -1.13 8.01 -9.53
C ILE A 11 -1.40 8.51 -10.93
N LEU A 12 -1.03 9.76 -11.21
CA LEU A 12 -1.11 10.34 -12.54
C LEU A 12 0.15 10.00 -13.33
N LEU A 13 0.00 9.74 -14.61
CA LEU A 13 1.07 9.51 -15.56
C LEU A 13 0.95 10.52 -16.71
N GLU A 14 2.08 11.12 -17.08
CA GLU A 14 2.19 12.14 -18.14
C GLU A 14 3.27 11.74 -19.14
N ASP A 15 2.93 11.71 -20.43
CA ASP A 15 3.90 11.52 -21.51
C ASP A 15 3.61 12.46 -22.68
N GLY A 16 4.26 13.62 -22.67
CA GLY A 16 4.05 14.65 -23.68
C GLY A 16 2.60 15.15 -23.68
N LYS A 17 1.78 14.66 -24.62
CA LYS A 17 0.35 15.00 -24.75
C LYS A 17 -0.60 13.90 -24.31
N GLU A 18 -0.08 12.78 -23.81
CA GLU A 18 -0.90 11.69 -23.28
C GLU A 18 -0.93 11.74 -21.74
N TYR A 19 -2.14 11.65 -21.17
CA TYR A 19 -2.38 11.77 -19.75
C TYR A 19 -3.21 10.60 -19.25
N PHE A 20 -2.79 10.01 -18.12
CA PHE A 20 -3.45 8.84 -17.56
C PHE A 20 -3.58 8.93 -16.04
N LEU A 21 -4.62 8.30 -15.50
CA LEU A 21 -4.77 7.99 -14.08
C LEU A 21 -4.67 6.48 -13.91
N LEU A 22 -3.64 6.03 -13.19
CA LEU A 22 -3.42 4.64 -12.86
C LEU A 22 -4.05 4.28 -11.52
N ASP A 23 -4.84 3.21 -11.47
CA ASP A 23 -5.23 2.53 -10.24
C ASP A 23 -4.12 1.58 -9.77
N LYS A 24 -3.44 1.97 -8.69
CA LYS A 24 -2.32 1.25 -8.05
C LYS A 24 -2.76 0.12 -7.13
N LEU A 25 -4.06 -0.18 -7.00
CA LEU A 25 -4.57 -1.19 -6.06
C LEU A 25 -3.76 -2.50 -6.19
N PRO A 26 -2.98 -2.91 -5.18
CA PRO A 26 -2.11 -4.08 -5.30
C PRO A 26 -2.90 -5.37 -5.57
N THR A 27 -2.25 -6.31 -6.25
CA THR A 27 -2.77 -7.70 -6.27
C THR A 27 -2.50 -8.37 -4.93
N LEU A 28 -3.16 -9.50 -4.63
CA LEU A 28 -2.93 -10.23 -3.38
C LEU A 28 -1.45 -10.54 -3.16
N TRP A 29 -0.76 -11.05 -4.17
CA TRP A 29 0.68 -11.31 -4.12
C TRP A 29 1.51 -10.03 -4.11
N GLY A 30 1.02 -9.01 -4.80
CA GLY A 30 1.62 -7.69 -4.85
C GLY A 30 1.61 -6.94 -3.52
N TYR A 31 0.81 -7.35 -2.55
CA TYR A 31 0.89 -6.83 -1.19
C TYR A 31 2.16 -7.28 -0.45
N PHE A 32 2.55 -8.55 -0.62
CA PHE A 32 3.76 -9.10 0.03
C PHE A 32 5.03 -8.79 -0.76
N PHE A 33 4.88 -8.72 -2.08
CA PHE A 33 5.96 -8.48 -3.02
C PHE A 33 5.55 -7.37 -3.98
N PRO A 34 5.71 -6.08 -3.59
CA PRO A 34 5.26 -4.92 -4.36
C PRO A 34 5.69 -4.95 -5.83
N TYR A 35 6.90 -5.40 -6.13
CA TYR A 35 7.42 -5.50 -7.50
C TYR A 35 6.61 -6.47 -8.40
N LEU A 36 5.91 -7.45 -7.83
CA LEU A 36 5.02 -8.32 -8.60
C LEU A 36 3.87 -7.53 -9.24
N ASN A 37 3.53 -6.37 -8.68
CA ASN A 37 2.50 -5.50 -9.23
C ASN A 37 2.80 -4.98 -10.64
N TRP A 38 4.07 -4.96 -11.08
CA TRP A 38 4.45 -4.56 -12.43
C TRP A 38 4.12 -5.60 -13.51
N PHE A 39 3.92 -6.86 -13.11
CA PHE A 39 3.64 -7.95 -14.06
C PHE A 39 2.14 -8.20 -14.26
N SER A 40 1.30 -7.62 -13.41
CA SER A 40 -0.15 -7.70 -13.50
C SER A 40 -0.75 -6.57 -14.35
N ASN A 41 -1.86 -6.86 -15.01
CA ASN A 41 -2.67 -5.83 -15.68
C ASN A 41 -3.24 -4.86 -14.64
N ARG A 42 -3.32 -3.58 -15.04
CA ARG A 42 -3.83 -2.49 -14.24
C ARG A 42 -4.94 -1.77 -14.96
N THR A 43 -5.85 -1.22 -14.14
CA THR A 43 -6.85 -0.28 -14.62
C THR A 43 -6.18 1.08 -14.83
N ILE A 44 -6.34 1.60 -16.04
CA ILE A 44 -5.81 2.88 -16.46
C ILE A 44 -7.00 3.69 -16.99
N TYR A 45 -7.14 4.93 -16.54
CA TYR A 45 -8.12 5.87 -17.08
C TYR A 45 -7.39 6.86 -17.96
N GLN A 46 -7.80 6.98 -19.22
CA GLN A 46 -7.29 8.02 -20.09
C GLN A 46 -7.93 9.36 -19.71
N LEU A 47 -7.11 10.41 -19.64
CA LEU A 47 -7.54 11.75 -19.27
C LEU A 47 -7.30 12.72 -20.42
N THR A 48 -8.16 13.74 -20.52
CA THR A 48 -7.81 14.95 -21.26
C THR A 48 -6.81 15.79 -20.46
N GLU A 49 -6.12 16.72 -21.14
CA GLU A 49 -5.21 17.66 -20.48
C GLU A 49 -5.92 18.46 -19.37
N SER A 50 -7.14 18.93 -19.62
CA SER A 50 -7.94 19.66 -18.63
C SER A 50 -8.22 18.82 -17.38
N GLN A 51 -8.67 17.56 -17.57
CA GLN A 51 -8.93 16.63 -16.47
C GLN A 51 -7.65 16.33 -15.67
N PHE A 52 -6.53 16.14 -16.36
CA PHE A 52 -5.24 15.89 -15.73
C PHE A 52 -4.83 17.05 -14.80
N TRP A 53 -4.89 18.29 -15.30
CA TRP A 53 -4.53 19.47 -14.50
C TRP A 53 -5.50 19.71 -13.36
N GLU A 54 -6.80 19.47 -13.57
CA GLU A 54 -7.82 19.57 -12.53
C GLU A 54 -7.54 18.58 -11.39
N VAL A 55 -7.23 17.31 -11.71
CA VAL A 55 -6.86 16.30 -10.72
C VAL A 55 -5.55 16.66 -10.04
N ARG A 56 -4.54 17.11 -10.78
CA ARG A 56 -3.20 17.43 -10.28
C ARG A 56 -3.18 18.62 -9.30
N MET A 57 -3.89 19.69 -9.65
CA MET A 57 -3.87 20.96 -8.90
C MET A 57 -4.94 21.02 -7.80
N ARG A 58 -5.76 19.98 -7.66
CA ARG A 58 -6.81 19.95 -6.63
C ARG A 58 -6.23 20.08 -5.22
N LYS A 59 -7.01 20.69 -4.33
CA LYS A 59 -6.76 20.61 -2.89
C LYS A 59 -6.93 19.17 -2.40
N LYS A 60 -5.83 18.55 -1.97
CA LYS A 60 -5.80 17.20 -1.39
C LYS A 60 -6.58 17.18 -0.09
N HIS A 61 -7.39 16.15 0.10
CA HIS A 61 -8.07 15.93 1.38
C HIS A 61 -7.04 15.42 2.41
N TRP A 62 -7.22 15.71 3.70
CA TRP A 62 -6.24 15.36 4.75
C TRP A 62 -5.96 13.84 4.83
N LEU A 63 -6.96 13.00 4.54
CA LEU A 63 -6.80 11.54 4.41
C LEU A 63 -5.89 11.12 3.24
N GLU A 64 -5.79 11.93 2.19
CA GLU A 64 -4.94 11.67 1.02
C GLU A 64 -3.49 12.15 1.23
N THR A 65 -3.27 13.05 2.21
CA THR A 65 -1.95 13.54 2.65
C THR A 65 -1.44 12.81 3.89
N LEU A 66 -2.17 11.82 4.39
CA LEU A 66 -1.83 11.11 5.61
C LEU A 66 -0.57 10.26 5.36
N VAL A 67 0.59 10.79 5.71
CA VAL A 67 1.84 10.03 5.74
C VAL A 67 1.77 9.14 6.99
N ILE A 68 1.14 7.97 6.84
CA ILE A 68 0.85 7.01 7.92
C ILE A 68 2.08 6.65 8.78
N PRO A 69 3.33 6.54 8.28
CA PRO A 69 4.45 6.06 9.08
C PRO A 69 4.72 6.89 10.33
N MET A 70 4.70 8.23 10.23
CA MET A 70 5.29 9.07 11.29
C MET A 70 4.38 9.30 12.50
N PRO A 71 3.07 9.59 12.35
CA PRO A 71 2.14 9.68 13.48
C PRO A 71 1.92 8.34 14.17
N VAL A 72 1.89 7.24 13.41
CA VAL A 72 1.79 5.89 13.98
C VAL A 72 3.07 5.54 14.74
N PHE A 73 4.25 5.84 14.18
CA PHE A 73 5.53 5.62 14.86
C PHE A 73 5.65 6.44 16.15
N LEU A 74 5.24 7.72 16.13
CA LEU A 74 5.18 8.57 17.33
C LEU A 74 4.20 8.01 18.38
N ALA A 75 3.00 7.60 17.97
CA ALA A 75 2.01 7.01 18.87
C ALA A 75 2.53 5.70 19.50
N VAL A 76 3.15 4.83 18.71
CA VAL A 76 3.78 3.59 19.19
C VAL A 76 4.95 3.90 20.13
N SER A 77 5.77 4.91 19.82
CA SER A 77 6.91 5.31 20.66
C SER A 77 6.47 5.85 22.02
N VAL A 78 5.45 6.73 22.04
CA VAL A 78 4.86 7.26 23.28
C VAL A 78 4.18 6.14 24.08
N TRP A 79 3.45 5.25 23.41
CA TRP A 79 2.80 4.10 24.03
C TRP A 79 3.82 3.12 24.63
N ALA A 80 4.91 2.81 23.92
CA ALA A 80 6.02 1.99 24.42
C ALA A 80 6.70 2.63 25.65
N GLY A 81 6.90 3.95 25.63
CA GLY A 81 7.42 4.69 26.79
C GLY A 81 6.51 4.58 28.02
N ARG A 82 5.18 4.63 27.83
CA ARG A 82 4.20 4.46 28.91
C ARG A 82 4.08 3.02 29.43
N ILE A 83 4.23 2.03 28.56
CA ILE A 83 4.28 0.61 28.98
C ILE A 83 5.45 0.39 29.94
N ARG A 84 6.63 0.91 29.60
CA ARG A 84 7.83 0.75 30.43
C ARG A 84 7.66 1.32 31.85
N THR A 85 6.81 2.32 32.03
CA THR A 85 6.54 2.93 33.35
C THR A 85 5.46 2.21 34.16
N SER A 86 4.78 1.20 33.59
CA SER A 86 3.70 0.46 34.24
C SER A 86 4.05 -1.03 34.31
N GLU A 87 4.56 -1.48 35.45
CA GLU A 87 4.97 -2.89 35.65
C GLU A 87 3.82 -3.88 35.41
N SER A 88 2.59 -3.53 35.80
CA SER A 88 1.42 -4.39 35.61
C SER A 88 1.07 -4.56 34.13
N LEU A 89 1.16 -3.48 33.34
CA LEU A 89 0.89 -3.53 31.90
C LEU A 89 2.03 -4.21 31.14
N ASP A 90 3.29 -3.95 31.50
CA ASP A 90 4.44 -4.63 30.92
C ASP A 90 4.38 -6.14 31.17
N THR A 91 4.13 -6.55 32.42
CA THR A 91 3.94 -7.95 32.78
C THR A 91 2.76 -8.57 32.01
N TYR A 92 1.66 -7.84 31.88
CA TYR A 92 0.48 -8.30 31.13
C TYR A 92 0.80 -8.59 29.67
N LEU A 93 1.53 -7.68 29.00
CA LEU A 93 1.85 -7.77 27.57
C LEU A 93 2.91 -8.82 27.24
N ASN A 94 3.88 -9.03 28.14
CA ASN A 94 5.03 -9.91 27.93
C ASN A 94 4.84 -11.33 28.46
N SER A 95 3.81 -11.59 29.27
CA SER A 95 3.54 -12.95 29.76
C SER A 95 2.95 -13.84 28.66
N PRO A 96 3.42 -15.08 28.48
CA PRO A 96 2.76 -16.08 27.63
C PRO A 96 1.35 -16.36 28.14
N ARG A 97 0.33 -16.26 27.28
CA ARG A 97 -1.08 -16.40 27.72
C ARG A 97 -1.90 -17.38 26.92
N PHE A 98 -1.47 -17.70 25.70
CA PHE A 98 -2.32 -18.39 24.74
C PHE A 98 -1.82 -19.81 24.47
N SER A 99 -2.75 -20.74 24.37
CA SER A 99 -2.51 -22.07 23.79
C SER A 99 -2.01 -21.94 22.35
N PHE A 100 -1.40 -23.00 21.81
CA PHE A 100 -0.94 -22.98 20.42
C PHE A 100 -2.09 -22.74 19.44
N THR A 101 -3.25 -23.37 19.67
CA THR A 101 -4.45 -23.20 18.83
C THR A 101 -4.93 -21.75 18.82
N GLU A 102 -5.01 -21.10 19.98
CA GLU A 102 -5.39 -19.69 20.08
C GLU A 102 -4.39 -18.78 19.36
N ARG A 103 -3.09 -19.03 19.51
CA ARG A 103 -2.04 -18.27 18.79
C ARG A 103 -2.22 -18.36 17.28
N LEU A 104 -2.51 -19.55 16.75
CA LEU A 104 -2.74 -19.75 15.33
C LEU A 104 -3.99 -18.99 14.85
N ILE A 105 -5.07 -19.03 15.63
CA ILE A 105 -6.31 -18.28 15.35
C ILE A 105 -6.02 -16.77 15.35
N TYR A 106 -5.33 -16.25 16.37
CA TYR A 106 -5.02 -14.82 16.45
C TYR A 106 -4.08 -14.36 15.35
N TRP A 107 -3.10 -15.18 14.97
CA TRP A 107 -2.23 -14.90 13.84
C TRP A 107 -3.06 -14.77 12.54
N PHE A 108 -3.97 -15.70 12.28
CA PHE A 108 -4.83 -15.68 11.09
C PHE A 108 -5.84 -14.51 11.10
N LEU A 109 -6.47 -14.24 12.25
CA LEU A 109 -7.37 -13.09 12.40
C LEU A 109 -6.64 -11.77 12.18
N THR A 110 -5.43 -11.64 12.71
CA THR A 110 -4.58 -10.45 12.50
C THR A 110 -4.29 -10.24 11.02
N PHE A 111 -4.01 -11.33 10.30
CA PHE A 111 -3.81 -11.28 8.86
C PHE A 111 -5.04 -10.78 8.11
N ILE A 112 -6.22 -11.37 8.37
CA ILE A 112 -7.48 -10.95 7.76
C ILE A 112 -7.75 -9.47 8.05
N LEU A 113 -7.59 -9.08 9.32
CA LEU A 113 -7.87 -7.73 9.77
C LEU A 113 -6.97 -6.70 9.07
N ALA A 114 -5.67 -7.00 8.91
CA ALA A 114 -4.75 -6.13 8.20
C ALA A 114 -5.15 -5.95 6.72
N VAL A 115 -5.56 -7.03 6.04
CA VAL A 115 -6.05 -6.97 4.65
C VAL A 115 -7.34 -6.17 4.53
N LEU A 116 -8.29 -6.36 5.45
CA LEU A 116 -9.53 -5.59 5.50
C LEU A 116 -9.27 -4.10 5.70
N PHE A 117 -8.38 -3.73 6.62
CA PHE A 117 -8.01 -2.33 6.84
C PHE A 117 -7.30 -1.72 5.64
N ALA A 118 -6.35 -2.42 5.02
CA ALA A 118 -5.68 -1.93 3.81
C ALA A 118 -6.69 -1.67 2.68
N ASN A 119 -7.61 -2.61 2.45
CA ASN A 119 -8.68 -2.45 1.46
C ASN A 119 -9.64 -1.31 1.81
N LEU A 120 -9.97 -1.13 3.09
CA LEU A 120 -10.79 -0.01 3.55
C LEU A 120 -10.11 1.34 3.23
N VAL A 121 -8.80 1.46 3.46
CA VAL A 121 -8.05 2.67 3.11
C VAL A 121 -8.09 2.93 1.60
N HIS A 122 -7.86 1.90 0.78
CA HIS A 122 -7.97 2.04 -0.69
C HIS A 122 -9.39 2.41 -1.13
N PHE A 123 -10.42 1.85 -0.51
CA PHE A 123 -11.81 2.16 -0.78
C PHE A 123 -12.15 3.61 -0.41
N LEU A 124 -11.78 4.05 0.77
CA LEU A 124 -11.99 5.43 1.23
C LEU A 124 -11.23 6.44 0.35
N SER A 125 -9.99 6.12 -0.02
CA SER A 125 -9.19 6.92 -0.94
C SER A 125 -9.86 7.01 -2.32
N SER A 126 -10.42 5.90 -2.81
CA SER A 126 -11.15 5.89 -4.09
C SER A 126 -12.40 6.74 -4.04
N ARG A 127 -13.22 6.53 -3.00
CA ARG A 127 -14.47 7.26 -2.80
C ARG A 127 -14.24 8.76 -2.62
N SER A 128 -13.16 9.15 -1.94
CA SER A 128 -12.81 10.57 -1.77
C SER A 128 -12.57 11.25 -3.13
N LEU A 129 -11.89 10.56 -4.05
CA LEU A 129 -11.60 11.09 -5.37
C LEU A 129 -12.83 11.03 -6.28
N ALA A 130 -13.59 9.93 -6.24
CA ALA A 130 -14.81 9.73 -7.03
C ALA A 130 -15.94 10.73 -6.69
N LYS A 131 -15.95 11.27 -5.45
CA LYS A 131 -16.87 12.36 -5.08
C LYS A 131 -16.63 13.65 -5.86
N LYS A 132 -15.39 13.87 -6.33
CA LYS A 132 -14.98 15.07 -7.08
C LYS A 132 -14.93 14.82 -8.58
N PHE A 133 -14.52 13.61 -8.98
CA PHE A 133 -14.33 13.24 -10.37
C PHE A 133 -15.19 12.02 -10.71
N ASN A 134 -16.09 12.16 -11.68
CA ASN A 134 -16.91 11.04 -12.10
C ASN A 134 -16.13 10.11 -13.03
N PHE A 135 -15.45 9.11 -12.46
CA PHE A 135 -14.65 8.14 -13.20
C PHE A 135 -15.42 7.32 -14.23
N SER A 136 -16.75 7.26 -14.17
CA SER A 136 -17.54 6.58 -15.20
C SER A 136 -17.50 7.29 -16.55
N LEU A 137 -17.15 8.58 -16.56
CA LEU A 137 -17.01 9.39 -17.78
C LEU A 137 -15.63 9.25 -18.41
N TYR A 138 -14.68 8.59 -17.75
CA TYR A 138 -13.32 8.43 -18.27
C TYR A 138 -13.20 7.11 -19.01
N THR A 139 -12.50 7.13 -20.14
CA THR A 139 -12.20 5.92 -20.91
C THR A 139 -11.32 5.00 -20.07
N LYS A 140 -11.84 3.82 -19.76
CA LYS A 140 -11.19 2.83 -18.90
C LYS A 140 -10.54 1.75 -19.75
N GLU A 141 -9.25 1.55 -19.56
CA GLU A 141 -8.46 0.53 -20.25
C GLU A 141 -7.78 -0.40 -19.24
N GLN A 142 -7.46 -1.61 -19.70
CA GLN A 142 -6.58 -2.53 -18.99
C GLN A 142 -5.23 -2.57 -19.69
N GLY A 143 -4.16 -2.24 -18.98
CA GLY A 143 -2.80 -2.22 -19.54
C GLY A 143 -1.77 -2.75 -18.56
N LYS A 144 -0.63 -3.22 -19.08
CA LYS A 144 0.54 -3.52 -18.24
C LYS A 144 1.39 -2.27 -18.09
N ILE A 145 1.89 -2.04 -16.88
CA ILE A 145 2.75 -0.90 -16.60
C ILE A 145 4.13 -1.40 -16.27
N LYS A 146 5.05 -1.21 -17.21
CA LYS A 146 6.45 -1.53 -17.04
C LYS A 146 7.20 -0.34 -16.47
N LEU A 147 8.14 -0.64 -15.59
CA LEU A 147 9.09 0.34 -15.10
C LEU A 147 10.22 0.52 -16.12
N ALA A 148 10.37 1.72 -16.67
CA ALA A 148 11.45 2.07 -17.59
C ALA A 148 12.69 2.57 -16.85
N LYS A 149 12.48 3.38 -15.81
CA LYS A 149 13.56 3.93 -14.99
C LYS A 149 13.17 3.98 -13.52
N LEU A 150 13.96 3.32 -12.69
CA LEU A 150 13.81 3.34 -11.25
C LEU A 150 14.44 4.62 -10.67
N ALA A 151 13.71 5.34 -9.83
CA ALA A 151 14.29 6.46 -9.09
C ALA A 151 15.38 5.96 -8.11
N PRO A 152 16.51 6.68 -7.93
CA PRO A 152 17.62 6.21 -7.08
C PRO A 152 17.21 5.87 -5.63
N TRP A 153 16.27 6.62 -5.07
CA TRP A 153 15.79 6.42 -3.70
C TRP A 153 14.93 5.14 -3.53
N MET A 154 14.28 4.65 -4.59
CA MET A 154 13.51 3.40 -4.55
C MET A 154 14.42 2.19 -4.25
N LYS A 155 15.72 2.24 -4.63
CA LYS A 155 16.69 1.21 -4.24
C LYS A 155 16.83 1.08 -2.72
N LYS A 156 16.74 2.21 -1.99
CA LYS A 156 16.73 2.20 -0.51
C LYS A 156 15.41 1.64 0.02
N GLN A 157 14.28 2.01 -0.59
CA GLN A 157 12.96 1.47 -0.24
C GLN A 157 12.90 -0.05 -0.40
N PHE A 158 13.52 -0.64 -1.44
CA PHE A 158 13.61 -2.09 -1.59
C PHE A 158 14.25 -2.79 -0.39
N LYS A 159 15.34 -2.24 0.13
CA LYS A 159 15.98 -2.77 1.34
C LYS A 159 15.03 -2.68 2.54
N SER A 160 14.32 -1.56 2.68
CA SER A 160 13.33 -1.38 3.75
C SER A 160 12.20 -2.40 3.67
N VAL A 161 11.71 -2.74 2.47
CA VAL A 161 10.67 -3.77 2.27
C VAL A 161 11.16 -5.15 2.68
N LEU A 162 12.40 -5.50 2.31
CA LEU A 162 12.99 -6.78 2.72
C LEU A 162 13.14 -6.86 4.25
N ILE A 163 13.58 -5.78 4.89
CA ILE A 163 13.64 -5.70 6.36
C ILE A 163 12.24 -5.83 6.97
N LEU A 164 11.24 -5.14 6.41
CA LEU A 164 9.86 -5.18 6.90
C LEU A 164 9.27 -6.59 6.79
N ASN A 165 9.44 -7.25 5.65
CA ASN A 165 9.00 -8.63 5.44
C ASN A 165 9.73 -9.60 6.38
N PHE A 166 11.04 -9.44 6.58
CA PHE A 166 11.79 -10.22 7.56
C PHE A 166 11.21 -10.03 8.98
N LEU A 167 10.91 -8.79 9.38
CA LEU A 167 10.30 -8.51 10.68
C LEU A 167 8.90 -9.12 10.81
N ILE A 168 8.08 -9.12 9.75
CA ILE A 168 6.77 -9.80 9.75
C ILE A 168 6.94 -11.30 10.02
N VAL A 169 7.90 -11.96 9.34
CA VAL A 169 8.21 -13.38 9.55
C VAL A 169 8.74 -13.63 10.96
N LEU A 170 9.66 -12.80 11.44
CA LEU A 170 10.20 -12.89 12.80
C LEU A 170 9.10 -12.77 13.85
N PHE A 171 8.25 -11.74 13.77
CA PHE A 171 7.16 -11.56 14.73
C PHE A 171 6.08 -12.63 14.59
N SER A 172 5.85 -13.20 13.40
CA SER A 172 5.01 -14.39 13.20
C SER A 172 5.57 -15.59 13.96
N TYR A 173 6.88 -15.83 13.85
CA TYR A 173 7.54 -16.89 14.59
C TYR A 173 7.46 -16.65 16.11
N LEU A 174 7.70 -15.42 16.56
CA LEU A 174 7.65 -15.06 17.98
C LEU A 174 6.25 -15.24 18.57
N ILE A 175 5.17 -14.81 17.88
CA ILE A 175 3.81 -15.01 18.39
C ILE A 175 3.42 -16.49 18.45
N LEU A 176 3.78 -17.29 17.44
CA LEU A 176 3.44 -18.71 17.41
C LEU A 176 4.18 -19.51 18.49
N ASN A 177 5.42 -19.14 18.83
CA ASN A 177 6.21 -19.88 19.82
C ASN A 177 6.04 -19.36 21.26
N TRP A 178 6.01 -18.04 21.47
CA TRP A 178 5.96 -17.43 22.80
C TRP A 178 4.56 -17.02 23.26
N GLY A 179 3.64 -16.74 22.33
CA GLY A 179 2.23 -16.47 22.67
C GLY A 179 2.00 -15.24 23.55
N THR A 180 2.84 -14.21 23.43
CA THR A 180 2.72 -12.94 24.16
C THR A 180 1.92 -11.92 23.33
N ILE A 181 1.16 -11.06 24.00
CA ILE A 181 0.29 -10.08 23.33
C ILE A 181 1.13 -9.05 22.55
N ILE A 182 2.29 -8.67 23.08
CA ILE A 182 3.16 -7.69 22.43
C ILE A 182 3.62 -8.13 21.04
N PHE A 183 3.94 -9.42 20.85
CA PHE A 183 4.35 -9.94 19.54
C PHE A 183 3.18 -9.97 18.56
N LEU A 184 1.95 -10.23 19.02
CA LEU A 184 0.76 -10.14 18.19
C LEU A 184 0.52 -8.72 17.69
N ILE A 185 0.66 -7.71 18.57
CA ILE A 185 0.51 -6.30 18.23
C ILE A 185 1.56 -5.89 17.18
N PHE A 186 2.83 -6.20 17.41
CA PHE A 186 3.89 -5.87 16.47
C PHE A 186 3.72 -6.60 15.13
N HIS A 187 3.33 -7.88 15.14
CA HIS A 187 3.03 -8.61 13.92
C HIS A 187 1.92 -7.90 13.11
N GLY A 188 0.82 -7.53 13.75
CA GLY A 188 -0.30 -6.84 13.10
C GLY A 188 0.06 -5.45 12.56
N LEU A 189 0.80 -4.65 13.34
CA LEU A 189 1.25 -3.33 12.90
C LEU A 189 2.19 -3.42 11.69
N MET A 190 3.18 -4.30 11.74
CA MET A 190 4.16 -4.47 10.66
C MET A 190 3.51 -5.00 9.39
N LEU A 191 2.57 -5.94 9.54
CA LEU A 191 1.78 -6.45 8.43
C LEU A 191 0.96 -5.32 7.79
N LEU A 192 0.20 -4.56 8.60
CA LEU A 192 -0.62 -3.45 8.10
C LEU A 192 0.23 -2.38 7.37
N ILE A 193 1.38 -2.00 7.94
CA ILE A 193 2.30 -1.05 7.30
C ILE A 193 2.77 -1.58 5.95
N SER A 194 3.14 -2.86 5.87
CA SER A 194 3.58 -3.48 4.60
C SER A 194 2.47 -3.44 3.54
N LEU A 195 1.25 -3.82 3.92
CA LEU A 195 0.10 -3.81 3.02
C LEU A 195 -0.21 -2.40 2.50
N LEU A 196 -0.18 -1.39 3.38
CA LEU A 196 -0.47 0.00 3.01
C LEU A 196 0.60 0.59 2.08
N LEU A 197 1.87 0.23 2.26
CA LEU A 197 2.96 0.75 1.44
C LEU A 197 3.08 0.07 0.08
N ALA A 198 2.48 -1.11 -0.12
CA ALA A 198 2.69 -1.92 -1.32
C ALA A 198 2.39 -1.17 -2.63
N GLY A 199 1.31 -0.37 -2.67
CA GLY A 199 0.96 0.44 -3.84
C GLY A 199 2.01 1.50 -4.17
N ASP A 200 2.48 2.24 -3.16
CA ASP A 200 3.45 3.34 -3.31
C ASP A 200 4.88 2.84 -3.57
N LEU A 201 5.20 1.64 -3.08
CA LEU A 201 6.45 0.94 -3.38
C LEU A 201 6.49 0.41 -4.82
N SER A 202 5.32 0.10 -5.38
CA SER A 202 5.20 -0.33 -6.78
C SER A 202 5.20 0.87 -7.72
N TYR A 203 4.47 1.92 -7.37
CA TYR A 203 4.28 3.08 -8.23
C TYR A 203 4.55 4.37 -7.46
N SER A 204 5.64 5.04 -7.82
CA SER A 204 6.18 6.15 -7.05
C SER A 204 6.48 7.36 -7.92
N GLU A 205 6.45 8.53 -7.31
CA GLU A 205 6.91 9.76 -7.95
C GLU A 205 8.39 9.64 -8.35
N ASN A 206 8.76 10.30 -9.44
CA ASN A 206 10.11 10.31 -10.01
C ASN A 206 10.57 9.00 -10.68
N CYS A 207 9.73 7.97 -10.73
CA CYS A 207 9.95 6.83 -11.62
C CYS A 207 9.41 7.13 -13.03
N GLN A 208 9.97 6.45 -14.02
CA GLN A 208 9.45 6.49 -15.39
C GLN A 208 8.80 5.16 -15.74
N TYR A 209 7.60 5.24 -16.32
CA TYR A 209 6.79 4.09 -16.68
C TYR A 209 6.51 4.06 -18.18
N ILE A 210 6.28 2.86 -18.70
CA ILE A 210 5.78 2.57 -20.05
C ILE A 210 4.47 1.79 -19.89
N ILE A 211 3.43 2.20 -20.62
CA ILE A 211 2.17 1.46 -20.70
C ILE A 211 2.25 0.54 -21.93
N GLU A 212 2.22 -0.76 -21.70
CA GLU A 212 2.00 -1.75 -22.76
C GLU A 212 0.50 -1.97 -22.90
N ARG A 213 -0.04 -1.49 -24.02
CA ARG A 213 -1.40 -1.77 -24.45
C ARG A 213 -1.41 -3.12 -25.16
N LYS A 214 -2.42 -3.94 -24.89
CA LYS A 214 -2.73 -5.04 -25.82
C LYS A 214 -3.32 -4.39 -27.05
N GLU A 215 -2.58 -4.33 -28.14
CA GLU A 215 -3.20 -4.13 -29.46
C GLU A 215 -4.22 -5.27 -29.63
N GLU A 216 -5.49 -4.93 -29.84
CA GLU A 216 -6.40 -5.85 -30.50
C GLU A 216 -5.75 -6.19 -31.83
N LYS A 217 -5.35 -7.45 -32.01
CA LYS A 217 -5.07 -7.95 -33.34
C LYS A 217 -6.38 -7.82 -34.10
N GLU A 218 -6.48 -6.84 -34.99
CA GLU A 218 -7.46 -6.86 -36.08
C GLU A 218 -7.21 -8.17 -36.83
N TRP A 219 -8.06 -9.17 -36.60
CA TRP A 219 -8.18 -10.29 -37.53
C TRP A 219 -8.87 -9.72 -38.76
N LYS A 220 -8.06 -9.33 -39.74
CA LYS A 220 -8.52 -9.14 -41.11
C LYS A 220 -8.56 -10.52 -41.76
N ASP A 221 -9.73 -11.13 -41.73
CA ASP A 221 -10.12 -12.17 -42.70
C ASP A 221 -11.09 -11.53 -43.70
#